data_AF-A0A9X8NSG9-F1
#
_entry.id   AF-A0A9X8NSG9-F1
#
_cell.length_a   1.000
_cell.length_b   1.000
_cell.length_c   1.000
_cell.angle_alpha   90.00
_cell.angle_beta   90.00
_cell.angle_gamma   90.00
#
_symmetry.space_group_name_H-M   'P 1'
#
loop_
_entity.id
_entity.type
_entity.pdbx_description
1 polymer ?
#
loop_
_entity_poly.entity_id
_entity_poly.type
_entity_poly.pdbx_seq_one_letter_code
_entity_poly.pdbx_strand_id
1 'polypeptide(L)' 'VRLNPACREWLLFGHRGAEPGHRHVLETLSAEPLLELGLRLGEGSGAALAVPLLRLACDLHGQMATFAEAAVADRPA' A
#
# COMPACT_ATOMS: atom_id res chain seq x y z
N VAL A 1 -15.65 8.14 -3.36
CA VAL A 1 -15.18 9.48 -2.97
C VAL A 1 -16.10 10.64 -3.40
N ARG A 2 -16.82 10.58 -4.53
CA ARG A 2 -17.70 11.70 -4.96
C ARG A 2 -18.90 11.94 -4.04
N LEU A 3 -19.54 10.86 -3.56
CA LEU A 3 -20.67 10.96 -2.61
C LEU A 3 -20.20 11.30 -1.18
N ASN A 4 -19.10 10.68 -0.74
CA ASN A 4 -18.45 10.98 0.52
C ASN A 4 -16.93 11.11 0.28
N PRO A 5 -16.39 12.34 0.26
CA PRO A 5 -14.96 12.58 0.07
C PRO A 5 -14.09 12.01 1.19
N ALA A 6 -14.58 12.01 2.43
CA ALA A 6 -13.81 11.55 3.59
C ALA A 6 -13.43 10.06 3.52
N CYS A 7 -14.15 9.24 2.74
CA CYS A 7 -13.77 7.85 2.52
C CYS A 7 -12.38 7.71 1.88
N ARG A 8 -11.86 8.72 1.16
CA ARG A 8 -10.57 8.63 0.44
C ARG A 8 -9.40 8.29 1.35
N GLU A 9 -9.41 8.78 2.59
CA GLU A 9 -8.36 8.53 3.59
C GLU A 9 -8.32 7.07 4.05
N TRP A 10 -9.42 6.35 3.89
CA TRP A 10 -9.57 4.95 4.29
C TRP A 10 -9.30 3.96 3.14
N LEU A 11 -9.10 4.46 1.93
CA LEU A 11 -8.85 3.62 0.75
C LEU A 11 -7.35 3.36 0.59
N LEU A 12 -6.98 2.08 0.66
CA LEU A 12 -5.68 1.57 0.28
C LEU A 12 -5.78 0.90 -1.10
N PHE A 13 -4.90 1.25 -2.00
CA PHE A 13 -4.94 0.79 -3.39
C PHE A 13 -4.02 -0.42 -3.54
N GLY A 14 -4.59 -1.62 -3.56
CA GLY A 14 -3.81 -2.87 -3.50
C GLY A 14 -2.85 -3.07 -4.68
N HIS A 15 -3.36 -3.00 -5.91
CA HIS A 15 -2.51 -3.14 -7.09
C HIS A 15 -3.00 -2.31 -8.29
N ARG A 16 -2.12 -2.03 -9.24
CA ARG A 16 -2.49 -1.61 -10.58
C ARG A 16 -2.86 -2.83 -11.42
N GLY A 17 -4.09 -2.84 -11.91
CA GLY A 17 -4.56 -3.81 -12.91
C GLY A 17 -3.92 -3.53 -14.28
N ALA A 18 -3.79 -4.58 -15.09
CA ALA A 18 -3.26 -4.47 -16.45
C ALA A 18 -4.30 -3.92 -17.45
N GLU A 19 -5.55 -3.71 -17.02
CA GLU A 19 -6.57 -3.05 -17.81
C GLU A 19 -6.22 -1.56 -18.01
N PRO A 20 -6.28 -1.03 -19.26
CA PRO A 20 -5.91 0.36 -19.54
C PRO A 20 -6.67 1.41 -18.70
N GLY A 21 -7.94 1.12 -18.39
CA GLY A 21 -8.79 2.00 -17.60
C GLY A 21 -8.37 2.14 -16.14
N HIS A 22 -7.70 1.14 -15.57
CA HIS A 22 -7.37 1.17 -14.14
C HIS A 22 -6.35 2.28 -13.82
N ARG A 23 -5.41 2.58 -14.74
CA ARG A 23 -4.49 3.71 -14.58
C ARG A 23 -5.24 5.04 -14.45
N HIS A 24 -6.22 5.29 -15.31
CA HIS A 24 -7.03 6.51 -15.29
C HIS A 24 -7.84 6.64 -13.99
N VAL A 25 -8.34 5.51 -13.46
CA VAL A 25 -9.04 5.49 -12.17
C VAL A 25 -8.11 5.91 -11.04
N LEU A 26 -6.88 5.36 -10.99
CA LEU A 26 -5.88 5.71 -9.98
C LEU A 26 -5.50 7.19 -10.04
N GLU A 27 -5.24 7.71 -11.24
CA GLU A 27 -4.93 9.14 -11.47
C GLU A 27 -6.09 10.04 -11.00
N THR A 28 -7.32 9.70 -11.36
CA THR A 28 -8.53 10.45 -10.95
C THR A 28 -8.71 10.47 -9.43
N LEU A 29 -8.29 9.41 -8.75
CA LEU A 29 -8.34 9.29 -7.30
C LEU A 29 -7.06 9.81 -6.63
N SER A 30 -6.10 10.31 -7.40
CA SER A 30 -4.76 10.70 -6.96
C SER A 30 -4.15 9.61 -6.06
N ALA A 31 -4.17 8.38 -6.55
CA ALA A 31 -3.87 7.18 -5.80
C ALA A 31 -2.63 6.46 -6.36
N GLU A 32 -1.77 6.03 -5.44
CA GLU A 32 -0.62 5.18 -5.76
C GLU A 32 -0.92 3.74 -5.30
N PRO A 33 -0.86 2.75 -6.20
CA PRO A 33 -1.08 1.36 -5.85
C PRO A 33 0.16 0.77 -5.18
N LEU A 34 -0.05 -0.14 -4.23
CA LEU A 34 1.05 -0.81 -3.51
C LEU A 34 1.83 -1.81 -4.39
N LEU A 35 1.17 -2.38 -5.40
CA LEU A 35 1.71 -3.44 -6.25
C LEU A 35 1.46 -3.16 -7.74
N GLU A 36 2.43 -3.49 -8.59
CA GLU A 36 2.28 -3.45 -10.04
C GLU A 36 2.82 -4.74 -10.68
N LEU A 37 1.94 -5.75 -10.77
CA LEU A 37 2.31 -7.13 -11.13
C LEU A 37 1.73 -7.60 -12.47
N GLY A 38 1.11 -6.71 -13.25
CA GLY A 38 0.48 -7.06 -14.52
C GLY A 38 -0.76 -7.96 -14.40
N LEU A 39 -1.39 -8.02 -13.22
CA LEU A 39 -2.57 -8.85 -12.97
C LEU A 39 -3.83 -8.26 -13.61
N ARG A 40 -4.72 -9.15 -14.06
CA ARG A 40 -6.02 -8.83 -14.71
C ARG A 40 -7.11 -9.88 -14.47
N LEU A 41 -7.01 -10.61 -13.36
CA LEU A 41 -7.98 -11.64 -12.99
C LEU A 41 -9.25 -11.02 -12.39
N GLY A 42 -9.11 -9.97 -11.58
CA GLY A 42 -10.21 -9.41 -10.80
C GLY A 42 -10.45 -10.18 -9.49
N GLU A 43 -11.71 -10.26 -9.07
CA GLU A 43 -12.17 -11.01 -7.89
C GLU A 43 -11.50 -10.62 -6.55
N GLY A 44 -10.89 -9.42 -6.50
CA GLY A 44 -10.14 -8.96 -5.33
C GLY A 44 -8.78 -9.62 -5.16
N SER A 45 -8.31 -10.45 -6.10
CA SER A 45 -7.01 -11.14 -6.03
C SER A 45 -5.83 -10.20 -5.75
N GLY A 46 -5.74 -9.07 -6.46
CA GLY A 46 -4.68 -8.09 -6.22
C GLY A 46 -4.82 -7.32 -4.91
N ALA A 47 -6.04 -7.18 -4.37
CA ALA A 47 -6.25 -6.63 -3.03
C ALA A 47 -5.80 -7.65 -1.96
N ALA A 48 -6.13 -8.93 -2.12
CA ALA A 48 -5.71 -10.00 -1.23
C ALA A 48 -4.16 -10.13 -1.17
N LEU A 49 -3.48 -9.99 -2.32
CA LEU A 49 -2.01 -9.99 -2.38
C LEU A 49 -1.36 -8.80 -1.66
N ALA A 50 -2.07 -7.68 -1.49
CA ALA A 50 -1.56 -6.53 -0.74
C ALA A 50 -1.69 -6.69 0.79
N VAL A 51 -2.57 -7.58 1.27
CA VAL A 51 -2.81 -7.76 2.72
C VAL A 51 -1.56 -8.18 3.49
N PRO A 52 -0.74 -9.15 3.04
CA PRO A 52 0.51 -9.49 3.72
C PRO A 52 1.49 -8.31 3.80
N LEU A 53 1.57 -7.48 2.76
CA LEU A 53 2.42 -6.28 2.75
C LEU A 53 1.98 -5.27 3.81
N LEU A 54 0.68 -5.05 3.95
CA LEU A 54 0.12 -4.17 4.99
C LEU A 54 0.40 -4.69 6.39
N ARG A 55 0.26 -6.00 6.62
CA ARG A 55 0.62 -6.63 7.91
C ARG A 55 2.09 -6.45 8.22
N LEU A 56 2.95 -6.67 7.23
CA LEU A 56 4.40 -6.51 7.39
C LEU A 56 4.78 -5.07 7.74
N ALA A 57 4.09 -4.07 7.18
CA ALA A 57 4.30 -2.66 7.54
C ALA A 57 3.94 -2.38 9.00
N CYS A 58 2.83 -2.94 9.50
CA CYS A 58 2.47 -2.85 10.91
C CYS A 58 3.48 -3.56 11.82
N ASP A 59 3.92 -4.76 11.44
CA ASP A 59 4.91 -5.53 12.19
C ASP A 59 6.25 -4.80 12.25
N LEU A 60 6.71 -4.25 11.11
CA LEU A 60 7.93 -3.45 11.06
C LEU A 60 7.81 -2.21 11.97
N HIS A 61 6.68 -1.52 11.92
CA HIS A 61 6.49 -0.33 12.74
C HIS A 61 6.41 -0.64 14.24
N GLY A 62 5.75 -1.74 14.62
CA GLY A 62 5.47 -2.05 16.01
C GLY A 62 6.51 -2.94 16.69
N GLN A 63 7.25 -3.76 15.95
CA GLN A 63 8.10 -4.83 16.49
C GLN A 63 9.59 -4.69 16.14
N MET A 64 9.95 -3.75 15.26
CA MET A 64 11.36 -3.51 14.95
C MET A 64 12.02 -2.77 16.11
N ALA A 65 13.17 -3.28 16.55
CA ALA A 65 13.98 -2.63 17.58
C ALA A 65 14.42 -1.23 17.12
N THR A 66 14.33 -0.27 18.03
CA THR A 66 14.94 1.05 17.86
C THR A 66 16.47 0.93 17.84
N PHE A 67 17.17 1.98 17.40
CA PHE A 67 18.64 1.99 17.41
C PHE A 67 19.23 1.76 18.80
N ALA A 68 18.60 2.31 19.84
CA ALA A 68 19.02 2.12 21.23
C ALA A 68 18.87 0.66 21.68
N GLU A 69 17.74 0.02 21.37
CA GLU A 69 17.49 -1.39 21.71
C GLU A 69 18.39 -2.35 20.93
N ALA A 70 18.69 -2.02 19.67
CA ALA A 70 19.58 -2.79 18.81
C ALA A 70 21.08 -2.52 19.07
N ALA A 71 21.41 -1.66 20.05
CA ALA A 71 22.78 -1.23 20.36
C ALA A 71 23.56 -0.74 19.13
N VAL A 72 22.88 -0.06 18.20
CA VAL A 72 23.52 0.53 17.03
C VAL A 72 24.24 1.80 17.47
N ALA A 73 25.56 1.84 17.29
CA ALA A 73 26.36 3.01 17.63
C ALA A 73 25.91 4.24 16.83
N ASP A 74 25.68 5.36 17.52
CA ASP A 74 25.37 6.65 16.92
C ASP A 74 26.46 7.02 15.91
N ARG A 75 26.16 6.82 14.63
CA ARG A 75 26.92 7.40 13.53
C ARG A 75 26.16 8.64 13.11
N PRO A 76 26.79 9.83 13.05
CA PRO A 76 26.11 10.99 12.51
C PRO A 76 25.67 10.67 11.08
N ALA A 77 24.41 10.97 10.78
CA ALA A 77 23.83 10.82 9.45
C ALA A 77 24.52 11.75 8.44
#